data_AF-A0A9C9ER21-F1
#
_entry.id   AF-A0A9C9ER21-F1
#
_cell.length_a   1.000
_cell.length_b   1.000
_cell.length_c   1.000
_cell.angle_alpha   90.00
_cell.angle_beta   90.00
_cell.angle_gamma   90.00
#
_symmetry.space_group_name_H-M   'P 1'
#
loop_
_entity.id
_entity.type
_entity.pdbx_description
1 polymer ?
#
loop_
_entity_poly.entity_id
_entity_poly.type
_entity_poly.pdbx_seq_one_letter_code
_entity_poly.pdbx_strand_id
1 'polypeptide(L)'
;MIEPRIGVYICHCGHNIAGTVDVVEVAKFASGLPYVVVSRDYQFMCSDSGQNLIKEDIKEHNLNRVVVASCSPLMHEITFRTACRQAGLNQYEFTMANIREHVSWVAIDMASATEKAKAQVSAAVRRAALLEPLETRMVKINPTAMVVGSGVAGIEAALRIAEGGKKVYLVEKKSSIGGNMAYLDKTFPTLDCAACILTPKMVAVKNNPNIEILTYSEVEEVKGFVGNFQVKVRKKARYVDLEKCNACQDCVEVCPVSVPNEFEFGHNDRKAIYRLFPQAVPNTFLIDKQETTPCKATCPIHQDAAGYIALVAKEKYKEAMEVIRRANPLPAVCGRVCFHPCETECRRRLVDEPIAIQQ
;
A
#
# COMPACT_ATOMS: atom_id res chain seq x y z
N MET A 1 25.11 -30.58 25.47
CA MET A 1 24.18 -29.43 25.43
C MET A 1 24.08 -28.86 26.84
N ILE A 2 24.04 -27.55 26.99
CA ILE A 2 23.84 -26.92 28.30
C ILE A 2 22.43 -27.26 28.77
N GLU A 3 22.28 -27.69 30.02
CA GLU A 3 20.97 -28.02 30.59
C GLU A 3 20.08 -26.76 30.66
N PRO A 4 18.82 -26.79 30.17
CA PRO A 4 17.95 -25.63 30.24
C PRO A 4 17.66 -25.20 31.68
N ARG A 5 17.69 -23.89 31.91
CA ARG A 5 17.40 -23.20 33.16
C ARG A 5 16.45 -22.05 32.86
N ILE A 6 15.16 -22.30 33.06
CA ILE A 6 14.07 -21.47 32.55
C ILE A 6 13.52 -20.59 33.68
N GLY A 7 13.44 -19.28 33.44
CA GLY A 7 12.64 -18.36 34.25
C GLY A 7 11.27 -18.15 33.61
N VAL A 8 10.19 -18.31 34.39
CA VAL A 8 8.81 -18.15 33.92
C VAL A 8 8.15 -16.98 34.63
N TYR A 9 7.58 -16.04 33.86
CA TYR A 9 7.00 -14.82 34.41
C TYR A 9 5.57 -14.63 33.95
N ILE A 10 4.63 -14.55 34.89
CA ILE A 10 3.19 -14.46 34.63
C ILE A 10 2.75 -13.02 34.89
N CYS A 11 2.30 -12.33 33.84
CA CYS A 11 1.85 -10.95 33.97
C CYS A 11 0.38 -10.88 34.38
N HIS A 12 0.04 -9.97 35.30
CA HIS A 12 -1.36 -9.68 35.64
C HIS A 12 -2.00 -8.71 34.62
N CYS A 13 -1.18 -7.82 34.04
CA CYS A 13 -1.60 -6.73 33.16
C CYS A 13 -2.71 -5.87 33.81
N GLY A 14 -2.53 -5.56 35.09
CA GLY A 14 -3.58 -4.99 35.94
C GLY A 14 -4.72 -5.99 36.08
N HIS A 15 -5.94 -5.60 35.68
CA HIS A 15 -7.09 -6.50 35.69
C HIS A 15 -7.28 -7.28 34.36
N ASN A 16 -6.51 -6.97 33.32
CA ASN A 16 -6.75 -7.55 31.98
C ASN A 16 -6.48 -9.06 31.92
N ILE A 17 -5.51 -9.58 32.68
CA ILE A 17 -5.26 -11.02 32.79
C ILE A 17 -5.76 -11.51 34.13
N ALA A 18 -5.35 -10.88 35.24
CA ALA A 18 -5.71 -11.32 36.59
C ALA A 18 -7.21 -11.26 36.90
N GLY A 19 -8.01 -10.50 36.13
CA GLY A 19 -9.46 -10.48 36.28
C GLY A 19 -10.17 -11.74 35.77
N THR A 20 -9.51 -12.52 34.91
CA THR A 20 -10.11 -13.70 34.26
C THR A 20 -9.21 -14.93 34.33
N VAL A 21 -7.95 -14.80 34.75
CA VAL A 21 -7.00 -15.91 34.92
C VAL A 21 -6.41 -15.81 36.31
N ASP A 22 -6.40 -16.91 37.06
CA ASP A 22 -5.68 -17.01 38.34
C ASP A 22 -4.17 -17.12 38.08
N VAL A 23 -3.54 -15.96 37.93
CA VAL A 23 -2.12 -15.81 37.61
C VAL A 23 -1.19 -16.40 38.69
N VAL A 24 -1.60 -16.39 39.95
CA VAL A 24 -0.82 -16.96 41.06
C VAL A 24 -0.83 -18.47 40.95
N GLU A 25 -1.98 -19.07 40.63
CA GLU A 25 -2.07 -20.50 40.38
C GLU A 25 -1.27 -20.91 39.14
N VAL A 26 -1.31 -20.14 38.06
CA VAL A 26 -0.48 -20.39 36.86
C VAL A 26 1.01 -20.34 37.20
N ALA A 27 1.44 -19.37 38.00
CA ALA A 27 2.84 -19.26 38.43
C ALA A 27 3.28 -20.44 39.29
N LYS A 28 2.43 -20.88 40.23
CA LYS A 28 2.66 -22.07 41.06
C LYS A 28 2.69 -23.36 40.23
N PHE A 29 1.82 -23.48 39.24
CA PHE A 29 1.85 -24.60 38.30
C PHE A 29 3.16 -24.61 37.49
N ALA A 30 3.59 -23.44 37.01
CA ALA A 30 4.79 -23.33 36.19
C ALA A 30 6.08 -23.68 36.93
N SER A 31 6.17 -23.46 38.26
CA SER A 31 7.36 -23.85 39.04
C SER A 31 7.58 -25.36 39.13
N GLY A 32 6.54 -26.17 38.90
CA GLY A 32 6.62 -27.63 38.85
C GLY A 32 6.99 -28.20 37.47
N LEU A 33 7.15 -27.36 36.45
CA LEU A 33 7.47 -27.80 35.09
C LEU A 33 8.97 -28.13 34.94
N PRO A 34 9.33 -29.05 34.01
CA PRO A 34 10.73 -29.39 33.77
C PRO A 34 11.58 -28.16 33.44
N TYR A 35 12.80 -28.12 33.97
CA TYR A 35 13.81 -27.07 33.74
C TYR A 35 13.47 -25.68 34.30
N VAL A 36 12.29 -25.48 34.91
CA VAL A 36 11.93 -24.19 35.51
C VAL A 36 12.67 -24.03 36.84
N VAL A 37 13.49 -22.98 36.92
CA VAL A 37 14.30 -22.65 38.10
C VAL A 37 13.62 -21.59 38.95
N VAL A 38 12.95 -20.64 38.31
CA VAL A 38 12.22 -19.56 38.96
C VAL A 38 10.90 -19.32 38.24
N SER A 39 9.83 -19.13 39.00
CA SER A 39 8.50 -18.78 38.49
C SER A 39 7.93 -17.66 39.34
N ARG A 40 7.55 -16.55 38.72
CA ARG A 40 7.04 -15.36 39.41
C ARG A 40 5.82 -14.81 38.69
N ASP A 41 4.90 -14.22 39.44
CA ASP A 41 3.88 -13.34 38.89
C ASP A 41 4.14 -11.88 39.28
N TYR A 42 3.77 -10.94 38.40
CA TYR A 42 3.94 -9.51 38.67
C TYR A 42 2.89 -8.68 37.92
N GLN A 43 2.56 -7.50 38.46
CA GLN A 43 1.47 -6.68 37.94
C GLN A 43 1.66 -6.29 36.47
N PHE A 44 2.84 -5.78 36.13
CA PHE A 44 3.16 -5.31 34.77
C PHE A 44 4.56 -5.76 34.38
N MET A 45 4.68 -6.93 33.76
CA MET A 45 5.99 -7.46 33.36
C MET A 45 6.73 -6.56 32.36
N CYS A 46 6.01 -5.78 31.54
CA CYS A 46 6.63 -4.88 30.56
C CYS A 46 7.14 -3.56 31.17
N SER A 47 6.79 -3.23 32.42
CA SER A 47 7.31 -2.04 33.10
C SER A 47 8.80 -2.18 33.39
N ASP A 48 9.47 -1.08 33.72
CA ASP A 48 10.90 -1.11 34.06
C ASP A 48 11.18 -2.05 35.24
N SER A 49 10.31 -2.04 36.27
CA SER A 49 10.42 -2.95 37.41
C SER A 49 10.24 -4.43 37.01
N GLY A 50 9.27 -4.72 36.14
CA GLY A 50 9.05 -6.08 35.63
C GLY A 50 10.20 -6.57 34.75
N GLN A 51 10.77 -5.69 33.92
CA GLN A 51 11.96 -6.01 33.13
C GLN A 51 13.20 -6.20 33.99
N ASN A 52 13.39 -5.40 35.04
CA ASN A 52 14.53 -5.53 35.95
C ASN A 52 14.46 -6.83 36.75
N LEU A 53 13.26 -7.24 37.18
CA LEU A 53 13.04 -8.55 37.80
C LEU A 53 13.58 -9.70 36.93
N ILE A 54 13.28 -9.69 35.62
CA ILE A 54 13.81 -10.68 34.68
C ILE A 54 15.34 -10.59 34.60
N LYS A 55 15.90 -9.37 34.49
CA LYS A 55 17.35 -9.17 34.33
C LYS A 55 18.14 -9.62 35.56
N GLU A 56 17.61 -9.37 36.75
CA GLU A 56 18.18 -9.78 38.04
C GLU A 56 18.16 -11.30 38.15
N ASP A 57 17.00 -11.93 37.96
CA ASP A 57 16.86 -13.38 38.01
C ASP A 57 17.75 -14.09 36.97
N ILE A 58 17.92 -13.54 35.77
CA ILE A 58 18.85 -14.10 34.76
C ILE A 58 20.26 -14.26 35.34
N LYS A 59 20.73 -13.25 36.09
CA LYS A 59 22.07 -13.25 36.68
C LYS A 59 22.11 -14.10 37.95
N GLU A 60 21.16 -13.91 38.86
CA GLU A 60 21.13 -14.58 40.17
C GLU A 60 20.95 -16.09 40.04
N HIS A 61 20.05 -16.52 39.15
CA HIS A 61 19.71 -17.92 38.97
C HIS A 61 20.44 -18.58 37.78
N ASN A 62 21.34 -17.86 37.11
CA ASN A 62 22.05 -18.29 35.91
C ASN A 62 21.06 -18.87 34.87
N LEU A 63 20.01 -18.10 34.56
CA LEU A 63 19.01 -18.54 33.60
C LEU A 63 19.59 -18.49 32.19
N ASN A 64 19.29 -19.52 31.40
CA ASN A 64 19.63 -19.56 29.99
C ASN A 64 18.39 -19.55 29.09
N ARG A 65 17.19 -19.52 29.65
CA ARG A 65 15.92 -19.40 28.90
C ARG A 65 14.94 -18.54 29.69
N VAL A 66 14.10 -17.78 28.99
CA VAL A 66 13.04 -16.97 29.61
C VAL A 66 11.72 -17.19 28.90
N VAL A 67 10.67 -17.40 29.69
CA VAL A 67 9.27 -17.46 29.25
C VAL A 67 8.50 -16.34 29.93
N VAL A 68 7.83 -15.49 29.15
CA VAL A 68 6.88 -14.52 29.70
C VAL A 68 5.47 -14.86 29.23
N ALA A 69 4.58 -15.19 30.17
CA ALA A 69 3.17 -15.40 29.93
C ALA A 69 2.42 -14.07 30.13
N SER A 70 2.05 -13.41 29.03
CA SER A 70 1.42 -12.09 29.06
C SER A 70 0.56 -11.84 27.82
N CYS A 71 0.82 -10.75 27.10
CA CYS A 71 0.13 -10.30 25.89
C CYS A 71 0.63 -10.99 24.62
N SER A 72 0.23 -10.48 23.45
CA SER A 72 0.70 -10.93 22.15
C SER A 72 2.18 -10.66 21.91
N PRO A 73 2.95 -11.61 21.34
CA PRO A 73 4.33 -11.38 20.92
C PRO A 73 4.44 -10.25 19.88
N LEU A 74 3.38 -9.98 19.11
CA LEU A 74 3.33 -8.84 18.19
C LEU A 74 3.41 -7.47 18.89
N MET A 75 3.17 -7.43 20.20
CA MET A 75 3.19 -6.20 20.99
C MET A 75 4.52 -6.03 21.77
N HIS A 76 4.92 -7.01 22.58
CA HIS A 76 6.03 -6.85 23.52
C HIS A 76 7.17 -7.87 23.37
N GLU A 77 7.21 -8.69 22.31
CA GLU A 77 8.33 -9.62 22.11
C GLU A 77 9.67 -8.86 22.04
N ILE A 78 9.73 -7.76 21.29
CA ILE A 78 10.95 -6.96 21.15
C ILE A 78 11.38 -6.35 22.51
N THR A 79 10.42 -5.95 23.36
CA THR A 79 10.68 -5.42 24.69
C THR A 79 11.39 -6.45 25.56
N PHE A 80 10.85 -7.66 25.67
CA PHE A 80 11.43 -8.72 26.51
C PHE A 80 12.72 -9.30 25.92
N ARG A 81 12.82 -9.41 24.59
CA ARG A 81 14.08 -9.73 23.90
C ARG A 81 15.19 -8.75 24.25
N THR A 82 14.86 -7.46 24.29
CA THR A 82 15.80 -6.40 24.68
C THR A 82 16.20 -6.52 26.14
N ALA A 83 15.26 -6.81 27.05
CA ALA A 83 15.55 -7.02 28.46
C ALA A 83 16.49 -8.22 28.68
N CYS A 84 16.23 -9.36 28.02
CA CYS A 84 17.09 -10.54 28.06
C CYS A 84 18.50 -10.22 27.56
N ARG A 85 18.61 -9.53 26.41
CA ARG A 85 19.90 -9.11 25.85
C ARG A 85 20.69 -8.20 26.78
N GLN A 86 20.04 -7.26 27.45
CA GLN A 86 20.68 -6.37 28.44
C GLN A 86 21.21 -7.12 29.66
N ALA A 87 20.65 -8.28 29.98
CA ALA A 87 21.13 -9.16 31.04
C ALA A 87 22.23 -10.14 30.57
N GLY A 88 22.58 -10.16 29.29
CA GLY A 88 23.56 -11.07 28.70
C GLY A 88 22.98 -12.38 28.16
N LEU A 89 21.65 -12.55 28.18
CA LEU A 89 20.97 -13.71 27.60
C LEU A 89 20.72 -13.49 26.09
N ASN A 90 20.89 -14.53 25.27
CA ASN A 90 20.60 -14.40 23.84
C ASN A 90 19.10 -14.12 23.65
N GLN A 91 18.77 -13.09 22.87
CA GLN A 91 17.39 -12.67 22.67
C GLN A 91 16.48 -13.71 22.00
N TYR A 92 17.04 -14.74 21.35
CA TYR A 92 16.30 -15.83 20.72
C TYR A 92 16.10 -17.05 21.63
N GLU A 93 16.68 -17.00 22.83
CA GLU A 93 16.43 -17.95 23.93
C GLU A 93 15.25 -17.51 24.83
N PHE A 94 14.50 -16.50 24.37
CA PHE A 94 13.26 -16.00 24.94
C PHE A 94 12.04 -16.49 24.13
N THR A 95 10.95 -16.84 24.82
CA THR A 95 9.64 -17.07 24.18
C THR A 95 8.51 -16.46 25.01
N MET A 96 7.41 -16.14 24.33
CA MET A 96 6.22 -15.56 24.96
C MET A 96 5.04 -16.54 24.88
N ALA A 97 4.26 -16.61 25.95
CA ALA A 97 2.95 -17.27 25.97
C ALA A 97 1.86 -16.19 26.01
N ASN A 98 1.00 -16.14 24.99
CA ASN A 98 -0.06 -15.15 24.92
C ASN A 98 -1.29 -15.61 25.71
N ILE A 99 -1.37 -15.22 26.98
CA ILE A 99 -2.48 -15.53 27.88
C ILE A 99 -3.46 -14.35 28.04
N ARG A 100 -3.30 -13.26 27.27
CA ARG A 100 -4.23 -12.13 27.27
C ARG A 100 -5.20 -12.19 26.11
N GLU A 101 -4.74 -11.87 24.91
CA GLU A 101 -5.59 -11.85 23.71
C GLU A 101 -6.13 -13.23 23.35
N HIS A 102 -5.39 -14.31 23.62
CA HIS A 102 -5.82 -15.67 23.30
C HIS A 102 -6.50 -16.41 24.47
N VAL A 103 -6.52 -15.82 25.67
CA VAL A 103 -7.09 -16.46 26.87
C VAL A 103 -7.96 -15.47 27.63
N SER A 104 -7.39 -14.58 28.44
CA SER A 104 -8.19 -13.78 29.39
C SER A 104 -9.28 -12.92 28.74
N TRP A 105 -9.01 -12.31 27.58
CA TRP A 105 -9.99 -11.45 26.89
C TRP A 105 -11.11 -12.19 26.17
N VAL A 106 -10.99 -13.50 25.99
CA VAL A 106 -11.92 -14.31 25.18
C VAL A 106 -12.50 -15.49 25.94
N ALA A 107 -12.07 -15.72 27.19
CA ALA A 107 -12.56 -16.79 28.02
C ALA A 107 -13.91 -16.42 28.66
N ILE A 108 -14.73 -17.44 28.89
CA ILE A 108 -16.08 -17.30 29.45
C ILE A 108 -16.06 -17.31 30.97
N ASP A 109 -15.16 -18.11 31.56
CA ASP A 109 -15.02 -18.29 33.00
C ASP A 109 -13.55 -18.42 33.41
N MET A 110 -13.26 -18.15 34.68
CA MET A 110 -11.89 -18.12 35.20
C MET A 110 -11.27 -19.51 35.28
N ALA A 111 -12.04 -20.56 35.57
CA ALA A 111 -11.47 -21.90 35.71
C ALA A 111 -10.95 -22.42 34.36
N SER A 112 -11.75 -22.30 33.30
CA SER A 112 -11.33 -22.69 31.95
C SER A 112 -10.20 -21.81 31.40
N ALA A 113 -10.22 -20.51 31.70
CA ALA A 113 -9.16 -19.58 31.33
C ALA A 113 -7.83 -19.96 31.99
N THR A 114 -7.85 -20.26 33.28
CA THR A 114 -6.66 -20.63 34.04
C THR A 114 -6.06 -21.95 33.54
N GLU A 115 -6.87 -22.98 33.30
CA GLU A 115 -6.39 -24.23 32.72
C GLU A 115 -5.79 -24.03 31.32
N LYS A 116 -6.42 -23.21 30.49
CA LYS A 116 -5.87 -22.85 29.17
C LYS A 116 -4.56 -22.09 29.29
N ALA A 117 -4.43 -21.16 30.24
CA ALA A 117 -3.20 -20.42 30.50
C ALA A 117 -2.07 -21.36 30.95
N LYS A 118 -2.34 -22.29 31.87
CA LYS A 118 -1.39 -23.34 32.28
C LYS A 118 -0.91 -24.16 31.09
N ALA A 119 -1.84 -24.62 30.24
CA ALA A 119 -1.50 -25.38 29.03
C ALA A 119 -0.58 -24.59 28.07
N GLN A 120 -0.85 -23.30 27.85
CA GLN A 120 0.00 -22.45 27.01
C GLN A 120 1.37 -22.19 27.61
N VAL A 121 1.47 -21.93 28.92
CA VAL A 121 2.74 -21.79 29.63
C VAL A 121 3.54 -23.09 29.56
N SER A 122 2.89 -24.21 29.81
CA SER A 122 3.45 -25.57 29.72
C SER A 122 4.05 -25.87 28.34
N ALA A 123 3.36 -25.46 27.27
CA ALA A 123 3.85 -25.57 25.90
C ALA A 123 5.03 -24.62 25.64
N ALA A 124 4.96 -23.36 26.09
CA ALA A 124 6.03 -22.38 25.92
C ALA A 124 7.31 -22.78 26.65
N VAL A 125 7.22 -23.33 27.86
CA VAL A 125 8.37 -23.86 28.63
C VAL A 125 9.04 -25.01 27.88
N ARG A 126 8.27 -25.97 27.35
CA ARG A 126 8.81 -27.08 26.55
C ARG A 126 9.47 -26.60 25.27
N ARG A 127 8.89 -25.58 24.61
CA ARG A 127 9.53 -24.93 23.45
C ARG A 127 10.82 -24.23 23.84
N ALA A 128 10.83 -23.50 24.96
CA ALA A 128 11.98 -22.75 25.45
C ALA A 128 13.19 -23.68 25.68
N ALA A 129 12.95 -24.87 26.25
CA ALA A 129 13.98 -25.88 26.46
C ALA A 129 14.72 -26.30 25.16
N LEU A 130 14.08 -26.13 24.00
CA LEU A 130 14.63 -26.48 22.68
C LEU A 130 15.11 -25.27 21.87
N LEU A 131 14.98 -24.05 22.39
CA LEU A 131 15.50 -22.86 21.70
C LEU A 131 17.02 -22.91 21.65
N GLU A 132 17.57 -22.34 20.58
CA GLU A 132 19.01 -22.19 20.38
C GLU A 132 19.34 -20.70 20.28
N PRO A 133 20.54 -20.27 20.72
CA PRO A 133 20.98 -18.91 20.52
C PRO A 133 21.15 -18.63 19.01
N LEU A 134 20.58 -17.53 18.54
CA LEU A 134 20.74 -17.08 17.15
C LEU A 134 21.47 -15.75 17.09
N GLU A 135 22.04 -15.44 15.93
CA GLU A 135 22.71 -14.18 15.65
C GLU A 135 21.90 -13.33 14.67
N THR A 136 21.88 -12.01 14.91
CA THR A 136 21.26 -11.07 13.98
C THR A 136 22.10 -10.93 12.73
N ARG A 137 21.50 -11.19 11.57
CA ARG A 137 22.18 -10.95 10.29
C ARG A 137 22.27 -9.46 10.01
N MET A 138 23.49 -8.98 9.78
CA MET A 138 23.74 -7.62 9.32
C MET A 138 23.59 -7.56 7.80
N VAL A 139 22.80 -6.60 7.31
CA VAL A 139 22.57 -6.39 5.88
C VAL A 139 22.86 -4.94 5.52
N LYS A 140 23.41 -4.71 4.32
CA LYS A 140 23.61 -3.36 3.80
C LYS A 140 22.25 -2.74 3.47
N ILE A 141 22.05 -1.48 3.84
CA ILE A 141 20.82 -0.75 3.54
C ILE A 141 21.07 0.16 2.33
N ASN A 142 20.20 0.08 1.33
CA ASN A 142 20.10 1.09 0.28
C ASN A 142 19.44 2.36 0.87
N PRO A 143 20.12 3.52 0.87
CA PRO A 143 19.61 4.74 1.48
C PRO A 143 18.54 5.47 0.63
N THR A 144 18.16 4.92 -0.52
CA THR A 144 17.11 5.47 -1.39
C THR A 144 15.72 5.06 -0.90
N ALA A 145 14.78 6.01 -0.93
CA ALA A 145 13.38 5.75 -0.60
C ALA A 145 12.49 5.73 -1.86
N MET A 146 11.38 5.01 -1.77
CA MET A 146 10.28 5.13 -2.72
C MET A 146 9.00 5.47 -1.96
N VAL A 147 8.27 6.48 -2.44
CA VAL A 147 6.97 6.88 -1.92
C VAL A 147 5.93 6.54 -2.97
N VAL A 148 4.92 5.76 -2.58
CA VAL A 148 3.83 5.32 -3.47
C VAL A 148 2.58 6.12 -3.13
N GLY A 149 2.11 6.91 -4.10
CA GLY A 149 1.03 7.86 -3.95
C GLY A 149 1.54 9.27 -3.65
N SER A 150 1.11 10.24 -4.45
CA SER A 150 1.60 11.62 -4.43
C SER A 150 0.51 12.62 -4.05
N GLY A 151 -0.35 12.24 -3.09
CA GLY A 151 -1.18 13.19 -2.36
C GLY A 151 -0.36 14.04 -1.38
N VAL A 152 -1.02 14.89 -0.59
CA VAL A 152 -0.35 15.77 0.38
C VAL A 152 0.61 15.02 1.32
N ALA A 153 0.23 13.83 1.79
CA ALA A 153 1.06 13.01 2.66
C ALA A 153 2.34 12.49 1.96
N GLY A 154 2.20 11.99 0.73
CA GLY A 154 3.33 11.47 -0.05
C GLY A 154 4.28 12.57 -0.52
N ILE A 155 3.73 13.73 -0.91
CA ILE A 155 4.49 14.94 -1.22
C ILE A 155 5.32 15.38 -0.01
N GLU A 156 4.70 15.46 1.17
CA GLU A 156 5.40 15.86 2.39
C GLU A 156 6.48 14.85 2.78
N ALA A 157 6.18 13.55 2.75
CA ALA A 157 7.14 12.50 3.03
C ALA A 157 8.35 12.56 2.09
N ALA A 158 8.12 12.75 0.79
CA ALA A 158 9.19 12.87 -0.20
C ALA A 158 10.07 14.09 0.04
N LEU A 159 9.48 15.25 0.36
CA LEU A 159 10.22 16.46 0.70
C LEU A 159 11.10 16.27 1.94
N ARG A 160 10.56 15.70 3.03
CA ARG A 160 11.33 15.49 4.27
C ARG A 160 12.48 14.51 4.10
N ILE A 161 12.26 13.44 3.34
CA ILE A 161 13.33 12.47 3.05
C ILE A 161 14.42 13.11 2.16
N ALA A 162 14.02 13.93 1.18
CA ALA A 162 14.94 14.64 0.31
C ALA A 162 15.73 15.74 1.03
N GLU A 163 15.12 16.45 1.99
CA GLU A 163 15.77 17.40 2.90
C GLU A 163 16.87 16.71 3.74
N GLY A 164 16.65 15.43 4.10
CA GLY A 164 17.67 14.56 4.72
C GLY A 164 18.78 14.09 3.77
N GLY A 165 18.85 14.62 2.55
CA GLY A 165 19.88 14.31 1.55
C GLY A 165 19.74 12.93 0.90
N LYS A 166 18.55 12.33 0.94
CA LYS A 166 18.30 11.00 0.36
C LYS A 166 17.57 11.11 -0.97
N LYS A 167 17.93 10.23 -1.92
CA LYS A 167 17.19 10.10 -3.19
C LYS A 167 15.80 9.50 -2.90
N VAL A 168 14.77 10.05 -3.54
CA VAL A 168 13.38 9.59 -3.45
C VAL A 168 12.82 9.35 -4.84
N TYR A 169 12.20 8.19 -5.04
CA TYR A 169 11.30 7.95 -6.17
C TYR A 169 9.86 8.19 -5.72
N LEU A 170 9.15 9.10 -6.35
CA LEU A 170 7.77 9.44 -6.01
C LEU A 170 6.84 8.92 -7.12
N VAL A 171 6.12 7.83 -6.87
CA VAL A 171 5.28 7.15 -7.85
C VAL A 171 3.82 7.62 -7.71
N GLU A 172 3.22 8.06 -8.82
CA GLU A 172 1.82 8.52 -8.87
C GLU A 172 1.04 7.83 -9.99
N LYS A 173 -0.09 7.22 -9.62
CA LYS A 173 -0.98 6.50 -10.54
C LYS A 173 -1.62 7.43 -11.56
N LYS A 174 -2.03 8.62 -11.14
CA LYS A 174 -2.64 9.64 -12.00
C LYS A 174 -1.57 10.43 -12.76
N SER A 175 -2.00 11.22 -13.73
CA SER A 175 -1.08 12.01 -14.56
C SER A 175 -0.51 13.25 -13.85
N SER A 176 -0.97 13.55 -12.65
CA SER A 176 -0.48 14.65 -11.82
C SER A 176 -0.40 14.22 -10.36
N ILE A 177 0.58 14.78 -9.64
CA ILE A 177 0.60 14.78 -8.18
C ILE A 177 -0.45 15.75 -7.62
N GLY A 178 -0.72 15.67 -6.32
CA GLY A 178 -1.68 16.50 -5.58
C GLY A 178 -2.69 15.68 -4.78
N GLY A 179 -3.09 14.52 -5.32
CA GLY A 179 -4.04 13.61 -4.68
C GLY A 179 -5.41 14.26 -4.43
N ASN A 180 -6.11 13.81 -3.39
CA ASN A 180 -7.48 14.26 -3.15
C ASN A 180 -7.58 15.73 -2.74
N MET A 181 -6.52 16.29 -2.15
CA MET A 181 -6.50 17.70 -1.77
C MET A 181 -6.63 18.63 -2.98
N ALA A 182 -6.24 18.16 -4.18
CA ALA A 182 -6.41 18.94 -5.42
C ALA A 182 -7.89 19.08 -5.83
N TYR A 183 -8.80 18.23 -5.34
CA TYR A 183 -10.24 18.35 -5.60
C TYR A 183 -10.93 19.37 -4.70
N LEU A 184 -10.29 19.74 -3.58
CA LEU A 184 -10.91 20.60 -2.57
C LEU A 184 -10.75 22.06 -2.98
N ASP A 185 -11.82 22.84 -2.81
CA ASP A 185 -11.74 24.30 -2.89
C ASP A 185 -11.03 24.86 -1.64
N LYS A 186 -11.52 24.48 -0.45
CA LYS A 186 -11.02 24.94 0.85
C LYS A 186 -10.71 23.81 1.82
N THR A 187 -9.86 24.10 2.81
CA THR A 187 -9.49 23.17 3.88
C THR A 187 -9.89 23.69 5.25
N PHE A 188 -10.65 22.89 6.01
CA PHE A 188 -10.92 23.17 7.42
C PHE A 188 -9.66 22.91 8.27
N PRO A 189 -9.51 23.55 9.45
CA PRO A 189 -10.43 24.52 10.06
C PRO A 189 -10.25 25.97 9.58
N THR A 190 -9.15 26.30 8.90
CA THR A 190 -8.79 27.68 8.54
C THR A 190 -9.58 28.24 7.36
N LEU A 191 -10.22 27.36 6.56
CA LEU A 191 -10.93 27.71 5.33
C LEU A 191 -10.02 28.35 4.26
N ASP A 192 -8.71 28.08 4.34
CA ASP A 192 -7.76 28.44 3.30
C ASP A 192 -8.07 27.70 2.00
N CYS A 193 -7.71 28.31 0.87
CA CYS A 193 -7.77 27.65 -0.43
C CYS A 193 -6.79 26.46 -0.46
N ALA A 194 -7.26 25.27 -0.82
CA ALA A 194 -6.44 24.07 -0.83
C ALA A 194 -5.27 24.19 -1.83
N ALA A 195 -5.52 24.79 -2.99
CA ALA A 195 -4.51 25.03 -4.01
C ALA A 195 -3.38 25.95 -3.52
N CYS A 196 -3.67 26.93 -2.66
CA CYS A 196 -2.66 27.83 -2.08
C CYS A 196 -1.66 27.09 -1.20
N ILE A 197 -2.07 26.00 -0.55
CA ILE A 197 -1.20 25.19 0.31
C ILE A 197 -0.51 24.10 -0.50
N LEU A 198 -1.25 23.44 -1.39
CA LEU A 198 -0.79 22.25 -2.10
C LEU A 198 0.15 22.59 -3.27
N THR A 199 -0.19 23.59 -4.09
CA THR A 199 0.55 23.91 -5.32
C THR A 199 2.02 24.26 -5.06
N PRO A 200 2.37 25.08 -4.05
CA PRO A 200 3.78 25.35 -3.72
C PRO A 200 4.55 24.08 -3.38
N LYS A 201 3.94 23.13 -2.67
CA LYS A 201 4.56 21.84 -2.34
C LYS A 201 4.74 20.95 -3.58
N MET A 202 3.76 20.93 -4.48
CA MET A 202 3.89 20.20 -5.74
C MET A 202 5.04 20.75 -6.60
N VAL A 203 5.19 22.07 -6.66
CA VAL A 203 6.31 22.73 -7.35
C VAL A 203 7.64 22.45 -6.65
N ALA A 204 7.69 22.48 -5.32
CA ALA A 204 8.89 22.14 -4.55
C ALA A 204 9.37 20.71 -4.85
N VAL A 205 8.45 19.74 -4.92
CA VAL A 205 8.78 18.36 -5.32
C VAL A 205 9.35 18.31 -6.74
N LYS A 206 8.71 19.00 -7.69
CA LYS A 206 9.17 19.05 -9.10
C LYS A 206 10.59 19.61 -9.23
N ASN A 207 10.92 20.63 -8.44
CA ASN A 207 12.20 21.33 -8.54
C ASN A 207 13.30 20.71 -7.67
N ASN A 208 13.00 19.67 -6.87
CA ASN A 208 13.97 19.05 -5.99
C ASN A 208 14.81 17.99 -6.73
N PRO A 209 16.16 18.13 -6.82
CA PRO A 209 17.01 17.20 -7.57
C PRO A 209 17.08 15.79 -6.94
N ASN A 210 16.81 15.70 -5.64
CA ASN A 210 16.78 14.42 -4.92
C ASN A 210 15.47 13.66 -5.13
N ILE A 211 14.44 14.27 -5.73
CA ILE A 211 13.15 13.61 -5.98
C ILE A 211 12.98 13.35 -7.47
N GLU A 212 12.68 12.09 -7.81
CA GLU A 212 12.31 11.69 -9.15
C GLU A 212 10.83 11.36 -9.20
N ILE A 213 10.07 12.14 -9.96
CA ILE A 213 8.61 11.97 -10.07
C ILE A 213 8.28 11.01 -11.20
N LEU A 214 7.61 9.92 -10.86
CA LEU A 214 7.08 8.92 -11.78
C LEU A 214 5.56 9.04 -11.81
N THR A 215 5.07 10.07 -12.51
CA THR A 215 3.62 10.25 -12.72
C THR A 215 3.10 9.32 -13.81
N TYR A 216 1.78 9.07 -13.78
CA TYR A 216 1.09 8.11 -14.63
C TYR A 216 1.77 6.73 -14.59
N SER A 217 2.23 6.33 -13.40
CA SER A 217 3.01 5.12 -13.17
C SER A 217 2.46 4.35 -11.96
N GLU A 218 2.53 3.03 -12.01
CA GLU A 218 2.00 2.14 -10.97
C GLU A 218 3.06 1.13 -10.56
N VAL A 219 3.12 0.82 -9.26
CA VAL A 219 3.96 -0.26 -8.75
C VAL A 219 3.27 -1.58 -9.07
N GLU A 220 3.93 -2.46 -9.82
CA GLU A 220 3.41 -3.78 -10.17
C GLU A 220 3.86 -4.86 -9.18
N GLU A 221 5.11 -4.75 -8.70
CA GLU A 221 5.73 -5.82 -7.91
C GLU A 221 6.79 -5.24 -6.96
N VAL A 222 6.83 -5.76 -5.73
CA VAL A 222 7.84 -5.45 -4.72
C VAL A 222 8.43 -6.75 -4.22
N LYS A 223 9.74 -6.95 -4.45
CA LYS A 223 10.52 -8.09 -3.93
C LYS A 223 11.56 -7.61 -2.93
N GLY A 224 12.08 -8.54 -2.14
CA GLY A 224 13.16 -8.30 -1.19
C GLY A 224 12.66 -8.05 0.23
N PHE A 225 13.47 -7.37 1.02
CA PHE A 225 13.22 -7.11 2.45
C PHE A 225 13.75 -5.73 2.82
N VAL A 226 13.55 -5.32 4.08
CA VAL A 226 13.92 -3.99 4.61
C VAL A 226 15.34 -3.61 4.19
N GLY A 227 15.47 -2.47 3.49
CA GLY A 227 16.72 -1.93 2.98
C GLY A 227 17.20 -2.48 1.64
N ASN A 228 16.61 -3.55 1.12
CA ASN A 228 17.01 -4.23 -0.12
C ASN A 228 15.79 -4.60 -0.97
N PHE A 229 14.96 -3.60 -1.27
CA PHE A 229 13.80 -3.79 -2.13
C PHE A 229 14.16 -3.69 -3.61
N GLN A 230 13.57 -4.58 -4.41
CA GLN A 230 13.53 -4.46 -5.87
C GLN A 230 12.09 -4.21 -6.28
N VAL A 231 11.83 -3.05 -6.88
CA VAL A 231 10.48 -2.61 -7.21
C VAL A 231 10.34 -2.46 -8.72
N LYS A 232 9.32 -3.11 -9.29
CA LYS A 232 8.95 -2.97 -10.70
C LYS A 232 7.86 -1.92 -10.84
N VAL A 233 8.14 -0.86 -11.58
CA VAL A 233 7.21 0.25 -11.83
C VAL A 233 6.82 0.26 -13.31
N ARG A 234 5.52 0.17 -13.59
CA ARG A 234 4.96 0.35 -14.93
C ARG A 234 4.66 1.81 -15.18
N LYS A 235 5.40 2.44 -16.08
CA LYS A 235 5.12 3.78 -16.61
C LYS A 235 4.13 3.66 -17.76
N LYS A 236 2.90 4.16 -17.58
CA LYS A 236 1.87 4.12 -18.64
C LYS A 236 2.22 5.11 -19.75
N ALA A 237 1.90 4.74 -20.98
CA ALA A 237 2.13 5.60 -22.14
C ALA A 237 1.19 6.81 -22.10
N ARG A 238 1.76 8.02 -22.04
CA ARG A 238 0.99 9.28 -22.15
C ARG A 238 0.61 9.63 -23.59
N TYR A 239 1.28 9.01 -24.56
CA TYR A 239 1.23 9.36 -25.99
C TYR A 239 1.55 10.83 -26.29
N VAL A 240 2.19 11.50 -25.34
CA VAL A 240 2.71 12.87 -25.42
C VAL A 240 4.10 12.82 -24.81
N ASP A 241 5.06 13.39 -25.51
CA ASP A 241 6.43 13.54 -25.03
C ASP A 241 6.49 14.67 -24.00
N LEU A 242 6.87 14.34 -22.77
CA LEU A 242 6.92 15.27 -21.63
C LEU A 242 7.93 16.39 -21.86
N GLU A 243 9.03 16.13 -22.58
CA GLU A 243 10.10 17.10 -22.80
C GLU A 243 9.76 18.08 -23.92
N LYS A 244 8.91 17.67 -24.87
CA LYS A 244 8.50 18.49 -26.02
C LYS A 244 7.18 19.21 -25.79
N CYS A 245 6.38 18.79 -24.81
CA CYS A 245 5.10 19.42 -24.50
C CYS A 245 5.33 20.80 -23.84
N ASN A 246 4.89 21.86 -24.52
CA ASN A 246 4.92 23.23 -24.00
C ASN A 246 3.65 23.64 -23.23
N ALA A 247 2.69 22.72 -23.08
CA ALA A 247 1.41 22.93 -22.42
C ALA A 247 0.54 24.09 -22.96
N CYS A 248 0.59 24.37 -24.28
CA CYS A 248 -0.15 25.46 -24.92
C CYS A 248 -1.68 25.29 -25.00
N GLN A 249 -2.20 24.06 -24.85
CA GLN A 249 -3.62 23.70 -24.92
C GLN A 249 -4.27 23.64 -26.33
N ASP A 250 -3.59 24.05 -27.41
CA ASP A 250 -4.13 23.98 -28.79
C ASP A 250 -4.71 22.60 -29.17
N CYS A 251 -4.05 21.53 -28.69
CA CYS A 251 -4.47 20.16 -28.93
C CYS A 251 -5.86 19.79 -28.36
N VAL A 252 -6.26 20.44 -27.26
CA VAL A 252 -7.57 20.23 -26.62
C VAL A 252 -8.67 20.87 -27.46
N GLU A 253 -8.42 22.08 -27.98
CA GLU A 253 -9.40 22.85 -28.76
C GLU A 253 -9.80 22.11 -30.04
N VAL A 254 -8.82 21.50 -30.72
CA VAL A 254 -9.06 20.76 -31.96
C VAL A 254 -9.64 19.35 -31.75
N CYS A 255 -9.61 18.83 -30.52
CA CYS A 255 -9.98 17.45 -30.25
C CYS A 255 -11.49 17.19 -30.51
N PRO A 256 -11.83 16.24 -31.41
CA PRO A 256 -13.24 15.95 -31.72
C PRO A 256 -13.92 15.13 -30.61
N VAL A 257 -13.17 14.42 -29.78
CA VAL A 257 -13.72 13.46 -28.80
C VAL A 257 -13.95 14.13 -27.45
N SER A 258 -15.18 14.02 -26.95
CA SER A 258 -15.56 14.39 -25.57
C SER A 258 -15.77 13.13 -24.73
N VAL A 259 -15.30 13.14 -23.49
CA VAL A 259 -15.46 12.05 -22.51
C VAL A 259 -15.76 12.65 -21.12
N PRO A 260 -16.49 11.95 -20.25
CA PRO A 260 -16.76 12.45 -18.90
C PRO A 260 -15.47 12.76 -18.13
N ASN A 261 -15.44 13.89 -17.44
CA ASN A 261 -14.28 14.33 -16.69
C ASN A 261 -14.23 13.67 -15.31
N GLU A 262 -13.29 12.77 -15.10
CA GLU A 262 -13.11 12.08 -13.82
C GLU A 262 -12.59 12.99 -12.72
N PHE A 263 -11.98 14.14 -13.06
CA PHE A 263 -11.56 15.11 -12.07
C PHE A 263 -12.76 15.85 -11.46
N GLU A 264 -13.76 16.15 -12.28
CA GLU A 264 -15.00 16.84 -11.91
C GLU A 264 -16.13 15.84 -11.61
N PHE A 265 -15.80 14.59 -11.25
CA PHE A 265 -16.75 13.53 -10.92
C PHE A 265 -17.86 13.30 -11.97
N GLY A 266 -17.57 13.57 -13.25
CA GLY A 266 -18.51 13.42 -14.36
C GLY A 266 -19.53 14.57 -14.50
N HIS A 267 -19.37 15.68 -13.76
CA HIS A 267 -20.25 16.85 -13.88
C HIS A 267 -20.06 17.63 -15.19
N ASN A 268 -18.91 17.49 -15.84
CA ASN A 268 -18.65 18.02 -17.17
C ASN A 268 -17.85 17.03 -18.03
N ASP A 269 -17.74 17.34 -19.32
CA ASP A 269 -16.92 16.59 -20.26
C ASP A 269 -15.53 17.23 -20.41
N ARG A 270 -14.51 16.38 -20.51
CA ARG A 270 -13.17 16.72 -20.98
C ARG A 270 -12.94 16.18 -22.39
N LYS A 271 -11.80 16.52 -22.99
CA LYS A 271 -11.35 15.94 -24.25
C LYS A 271 -10.53 14.67 -24.03
N ALA A 272 -10.36 13.88 -25.09
CA ALA A 272 -9.50 12.68 -25.05
C ALA A 272 -8.03 13.03 -24.80
N ILE A 273 -7.54 14.14 -25.38
CA ILE A 273 -6.27 14.76 -24.96
C ILE A 273 -6.55 15.79 -23.87
N TYR A 274 -5.92 15.67 -22.71
CA TYR A 274 -6.27 16.47 -21.55
C TYR A 274 -5.10 16.63 -20.57
N ARG A 275 -5.24 17.62 -19.70
CA ARG A 275 -4.46 17.81 -18.47
C ARG A 275 -5.43 17.61 -17.31
N LEU A 276 -4.99 16.92 -16.25
CA LEU A 276 -5.90 16.47 -15.18
C LEU A 276 -6.65 17.61 -14.49
N PHE A 277 -5.96 18.70 -14.19
CA PHE A 277 -6.51 19.96 -13.68
C PHE A 277 -5.55 21.11 -14.01
N PRO A 278 -5.98 22.39 -13.93
CA PRO A 278 -5.17 23.51 -14.42
C PRO A 278 -3.78 23.65 -13.79
N GLN A 279 -3.64 23.37 -12.49
CA GLN A 279 -2.38 23.45 -11.74
C GLN A 279 -1.61 22.13 -11.66
N ALA A 280 -1.89 21.18 -12.58
CA ALA A 280 -1.27 19.87 -12.57
C ALA A 280 0.26 19.90 -12.65
N VAL A 281 0.92 18.98 -11.94
CA VAL A 281 2.36 18.76 -11.93
C VAL A 281 2.65 17.27 -12.22
N PRO A 282 3.39 16.95 -13.30
CA PRO A 282 3.94 17.85 -14.31
C PRO A 282 2.84 18.53 -15.14
N ASN A 283 3.08 19.80 -15.50
CA ASN A 283 2.17 20.58 -16.35
C ASN A 283 2.27 20.11 -17.81
N THR A 284 1.61 18.99 -18.11
CA THR A 284 1.70 18.30 -19.41
C THR A 284 0.36 17.64 -19.74
N PHE A 285 0.14 17.41 -21.02
CA PHE A 285 -1.03 16.71 -21.53
C PHE A 285 -0.76 15.20 -21.65
N LEU A 286 -1.84 14.42 -21.72
CA LEU A 286 -1.80 13.03 -22.17
C LEU A 286 -3.00 12.74 -23.07
N ILE A 287 -2.88 11.70 -23.89
CA ILE A 287 -4.01 11.14 -24.63
C ILE A 287 -4.56 9.95 -23.85
N ASP A 288 -5.82 10.04 -23.47
CA ASP A 288 -6.59 8.90 -22.99
C ASP A 288 -6.96 8.02 -24.18
N LYS A 289 -6.15 6.98 -24.41
CA LYS A 289 -6.44 5.99 -25.43
C LYS A 289 -7.49 5.04 -24.88
N GLN A 290 -8.75 5.33 -25.21
CA GLN A 290 -9.82 4.38 -24.97
C GLN A 290 -9.53 3.05 -25.69
N GLU A 291 -10.13 1.98 -25.16
CA GLU A 291 -10.06 0.67 -25.77
C GLU A 291 -10.44 0.72 -27.25
N THR A 292 -9.85 -0.18 -28.03
CA THR A 292 -10.23 -0.31 -29.44
C THR A 292 -11.71 -0.66 -29.48
N THR A 293 -12.51 0.21 -30.09
CA THR A 293 -13.94 0.00 -30.20
C THR A 293 -14.22 -1.30 -30.96
N PRO A 294 -15.27 -2.08 -30.61
CA PRO A 294 -15.58 -3.31 -31.31
C PRO A 294 -15.71 -3.11 -32.82
N CYS A 295 -16.26 -1.96 -33.25
CA CYS A 295 -16.37 -1.61 -34.66
C CYS A 295 -15.03 -1.46 -35.40
N LYS A 296 -13.96 -1.06 -34.70
CA LYS A 296 -12.60 -1.02 -35.27
C LYS A 296 -11.88 -2.37 -35.13
N ALA A 297 -12.13 -3.09 -34.04
CA ALA A 297 -11.51 -4.39 -33.77
C ALA A 297 -12.00 -5.49 -34.72
N THR A 298 -13.30 -5.54 -34.99
CA THR A 298 -13.95 -6.55 -35.84
C THR A 298 -13.96 -6.20 -37.33
N CYS A 299 -13.74 -4.93 -37.68
CA CYS A 299 -13.64 -4.53 -39.08
C CYS A 299 -12.37 -5.14 -39.72
N PRO A 300 -12.47 -5.88 -40.83
CA PRO A 300 -11.32 -6.51 -41.48
C PRO A 300 -10.20 -5.54 -41.91
N ILE A 301 -10.56 -4.27 -42.14
CA ILE A 301 -9.62 -3.21 -42.52
C ILE A 301 -9.30 -2.26 -41.35
N HIS A 302 -9.73 -2.60 -40.13
CA HIS A 302 -9.57 -1.80 -38.91
C HIS A 302 -10.01 -0.34 -39.07
N GLN A 303 -11.13 -0.14 -39.79
CA GLN A 303 -11.70 1.17 -40.06
C GLN A 303 -12.00 1.93 -38.76
N ASP A 304 -11.56 3.19 -38.66
CA ASP A 304 -11.78 4.01 -37.48
C ASP A 304 -13.17 4.66 -37.48
N ALA A 305 -14.20 3.84 -37.27
CA ALA A 305 -15.59 4.27 -37.25
C ALA A 305 -15.88 5.32 -36.18
N ALA A 306 -15.35 5.12 -34.97
CA ALA A 306 -15.48 6.09 -33.89
C ALA A 306 -14.87 7.45 -34.27
N GLY A 307 -13.68 7.45 -34.88
CA GLY A 307 -12.98 8.66 -35.30
C GLY A 307 -13.74 9.48 -36.34
N TYR A 308 -14.18 8.87 -37.45
CA TYR A 308 -14.88 9.63 -38.48
C TYR A 308 -16.30 10.03 -38.06
N ILE A 309 -17.02 9.23 -37.25
CA ILE A 309 -18.34 9.62 -36.72
C ILE A 309 -18.21 10.83 -35.80
N ALA A 310 -17.20 10.87 -34.93
CA ALA A 310 -16.94 12.03 -34.07
C ALA A 310 -16.63 13.31 -34.87
N LEU A 311 -15.97 13.18 -36.03
CA LEU A 311 -15.71 14.30 -36.94
C LEU A 311 -16.98 14.73 -37.70
N VAL A 312 -17.79 13.78 -38.17
CA VAL A 312 -19.09 14.04 -38.83
C VAL A 312 -20.04 14.76 -37.88
N ALA A 313 -20.11 14.35 -36.61
CA ALA A 313 -20.93 15.00 -35.59
C ALA A 313 -20.52 16.47 -35.32
N LYS A 314 -19.30 16.85 -35.69
CA LYS A 314 -18.79 18.23 -35.64
C LYS A 314 -18.79 18.92 -37.01
N GLU A 315 -19.49 18.36 -38.00
CA GLU A 315 -19.58 18.87 -39.37
C GLU A 315 -18.22 18.95 -40.10
N LYS A 316 -17.21 18.21 -39.62
CA LYS A 316 -15.86 18.17 -40.20
C LYS A 316 -15.75 17.10 -41.28
N TYR A 317 -16.57 17.21 -42.32
CA TYR A 317 -16.73 16.16 -43.34
C TYR A 317 -15.45 15.83 -44.12
N LYS A 318 -14.59 16.83 -44.40
CA LYS A 318 -13.31 16.62 -45.10
C LYS A 318 -12.36 15.77 -44.27
N GLU A 319 -12.16 16.13 -42.99
CA GLU A 319 -11.32 15.39 -42.06
C GLU A 319 -11.87 13.97 -41.82
N ALA A 320 -13.19 13.82 -41.73
CA ALA A 320 -13.84 12.52 -41.62
C ALA A 320 -13.52 11.62 -42.85
N MET A 321 -13.57 12.19 -44.05
CA MET A 321 -13.24 11.47 -45.29
C MET A 321 -11.76 11.09 -45.35
N GLU A 322 -10.86 11.93 -44.84
CA GLU A 322 -9.43 11.58 -44.71
C GLU A 322 -9.22 10.41 -43.75
N VAL A 323 -9.89 10.41 -42.58
CA VAL A 323 -9.84 9.31 -41.63
C VAL A 323 -10.34 8.01 -42.26
N ILE A 324 -11.40 8.07 -43.06
CA ILE A 324 -11.90 6.93 -43.84
C ILE A 324 -10.82 6.44 -44.82
N ARG A 325 -10.26 7.35 -45.61
CA ARG A 325 -9.30 7.03 -46.69
C ARG A 325 -7.95 6.50 -46.20
N ARG A 326 -7.58 6.69 -44.93
CA ARG A 326 -6.36 6.11 -44.35
C ARG A 326 -6.33 4.58 -44.38
N ALA A 327 -7.50 3.95 -44.18
CA ALA A 327 -7.65 2.50 -44.17
C ALA A 327 -8.42 1.98 -45.38
N ASN A 328 -9.24 2.84 -46.02
CA ASN A 328 -10.16 2.45 -47.07
C ASN A 328 -10.06 3.37 -48.30
N PRO A 329 -9.30 3.01 -49.34
CA PRO A 329 -9.17 3.84 -50.54
C PRO A 329 -10.46 3.90 -51.37
N LEU A 330 -11.36 2.92 -51.23
CA LEU A 330 -12.61 2.79 -52.01
C LEU A 330 -13.84 2.66 -51.09
N PRO A 331 -14.14 3.66 -50.24
CA PRO A 331 -15.13 3.51 -49.17
C PRO A 331 -16.55 3.24 -49.69
N ALA A 332 -16.90 3.79 -50.85
CA ALA A 332 -18.19 3.55 -51.49
C ALA A 332 -18.36 2.11 -51.99
N VAL A 333 -17.28 1.45 -52.44
CA VAL A 333 -17.32 0.06 -52.91
C VAL A 333 -17.25 -0.90 -51.73
N CYS A 334 -16.27 -0.68 -50.84
CA CYS A 334 -16.09 -1.49 -49.63
C CYS A 334 -17.33 -1.48 -48.73
N GLY A 335 -18.06 -0.37 -48.65
CA GLY A 335 -19.33 -0.28 -47.92
C GLY A 335 -20.43 -1.18 -48.51
N ARG A 336 -20.47 -1.41 -49.83
CA ARG A 336 -21.48 -2.25 -50.49
C ARG A 336 -21.21 -3.75 -50.37
N VAL A 337 -19.95 -4.14 -50.20
CA VAL A 337 -19.54 -5.55 -50.04
C VAL A 337 -19.27 -5.92 -48.58
N CYS A 338 -19.49 -4.99 -47.65
CA CYS A 338 -19.34 -5.22 -46.23
C CYS A 338 -20.39 -6.23 -45.75
N PHE A 339 -19.97 -7.26 -45.02
CA PHE A 339 -20.86 -8.22 -44.37
C PHE A 339 -21.12 -7.88 -42.89
N HIS A 340 -20.79 -6.64 -42.50
CA HIS A 340 -21.11 -6.01 -41.21
C HIS A 340 -20.74 -6.82 -39.93
N PRO A 341 -19.53 -7.40 -39.81
CA PRO A 341 -19.14 -8.19 -38.62
C PRO A 341 -19.17 -7.39 -37.31
N CYS A 342 -19.09 -6.07 -37.39
CA CYS A 342 -19.13 -5.17 -36.25
C CYS A 342 -20.52 -5.01 -35.62
N GLU A 343 -21.61 -5.38 -36.31
CA GLU A 343 -22.97 -5.30 -35.76
C GLU A 343 -23.16 -6.32 -34.63
N THR A 344 -22.64 -7.54 -34.80
CA THR A 344 -22.74 -8.62 -33.80
C THR A 344 -22.09 -8.25 -32.46
N GLU A 345 -20.96 -7.55 -32.50
CA GLU A 345 -20.19 -7.11 -31.33
C GLU A 345 -20.50 -5.66 -30.91
N CYS A 346 -21.57 -5.06 -31.42
CA CYS A 346 -21.90 -3.67 -31.13
C CYS A 346 -22.24 -3.46 -29.64
N ARG A 347 -21.48 -2.60 -28.96
CA ARG A 347 -21.70 -2.24 -27.53
C ARG A 347 -23.06 -1.58 -27.28
N ARG A 348 -23.74 -1.05 -28.31
CA ARG A 348 -25.06 -0.43 -28.17
C ARG A 348 -26.14 -1.42 -27.69
N ARG A 349 -25.96 -2.72 -27.92
CA ARG A 349 -26.78 -3.81 -27.35
C ARG A 349 -26.85 -3.81 -25.82
N LEU A 350 -25.91 -3.14 -25.14
CA LEU A 350 -25.91 -2.99 -23.67
C LEU A 350 -26.88 -1.90 -23.19
N VAL A 351 -27.41 -1.08 -24.11
CA VAL A 351 -28.36 0.01 -23.83
C VAL A 351 -29.71 -0.31 -24.47
N ASP A 352 -29.71 -0.60 -25.77
CA ASP A 352 -30.90 -0.97 -26.55
C ASP A 352 -30.54 -2.04 -27.60
N GLU A 353 -30.34 -1.67 -28.87
CA GLU A 353 -30.10 -2.59 -29.98
C GLU A 353 -28.80 -2.26 -30.74
N PRO A 354 -28.16 -3.23 -31.41
CA PRO A 354 -27.04 -2.97 -32.30
C PRO A 354 -27.36 -1.94 -33.38
N ILE A 355 -26.39 -1.06 -33.67
CA ILE A 355 -26.50 -0.11 -34.79
C ILE A 355 -26.34 -0.87 -36.11
N ALA A 356 -27.38 -0.87 -36.94
CA ALA A 356 -27.32 -1.36 -38.32
C ALA A 356 -26.58 -0.35 -39.23
N ILE A 357 -25.66 -0.84 -40.07
CA ILE A 357 -24.81 -0.01 -40.95
C ILE A 357 -25.46 0.24 -42.31
N GLN A 358 -26.49 -0.52 -42.68
CA GLN A 358 -27.35 -0.31 -43.85
C GLN A 358 -28.76 -0.84 -43.52
N GLN A 359 -29.79 -0.01 -43.69
CA GLN A 359 -31.18 -0.46 -43.82
C GLN A 359 -31.62 -0.33 -45.27
#